data_AF-X1V1T5-F1
#
_entry.id   AF-X1V1T5-F1
#
_cell.length_a   1.000
_cell.length_b   1.000
_cell.length_c   1.000
_cell.angle_alpha   90.00
_cell.angle_beta   90.00
_cell.angle_gamma   90.00
#
_symmetry.space_group_name_H-M   'P 1'
#
loop_
_entity.id
_entity.type
_entity.pdbx_description
1 polymer ?
#
loop_
_entity_poly.entity_id
_entity_poly.type
_entity_poly.pdbx_seq_one_letter_code
_entity_poly.pdbx_strand_id
1 'polypeptide(L)'
;YHKDAGLICWDYKTGNYPNQKDILERLTAPQLPVYLLAMRAGELPVIDKYTDQETDLSAGYIQLKTPAKIKMHPIKGIDFQWEESLNKWAEVIADIGKILKSGDFRANPYPVSNIENRETACENCPFLTLCERGLVQKEDENGNQSEEHV
;
A
#
# COMPACT_ATOMS: atom_id res chain seq x y z
N TYR A 1 -7.18 -10.72 20.41
CA TYR A 1 -6.26 -10.38 21.50
C TYR A 1 -5.20 -11.47 21.64
N HIS A 2 -3.94 -11.12 21.42
CA HIS A 2 -2.76 -11.95 21.62
C HIS A 2 -2.06 -11.47 22.89
N LYS A 3 -1.65 -12.39 23.77
CA LYS A 3 -1.14 -12.03 25.11
C LYS A 3 0.09 -11.11 25.08
N ASP A 4 0.96 -11.31 24.10
CA ASP A 4 2.25 -10.60 24.02
C ASP A 4 2.33 -9.60 22.86
N ALA A 5 1.28 -9.49 22.03
CA ALA A 5 1.31 -8.70 20.79
C ALA A 5 0.03 -7.88 20.56
N GLY A 6 -0.77 -7.71 21.62
CA GLY A 6 -2.02 -6.96 21.60
C GLY A 6 -2.98 -7.43 20.51
N LEU A 7 -3.36 -6.53 19.61
CA LEU A 7 -4.17 -6.85 18.46
C LEU A 7 -3.34 -7.04 17.20
N ILE A 8 -3.63 -8.12 16.48
CA ILE A 8 -2.95 -8.46 15.23
C ILE A 8 -3.96 -8.43 14.09
N CYS A 9 -3.71 -7.57 13.10
CA CYS A 9 -4.44 -7.56 11.84
C CYS A 9 -3.80 -8.53 10.84
N TRP A 10 -4.57 -9.50 10.35
CA TRP A 10 -4.12 -10.43 9.31
C TRP A 10 -4.87 -10.20 8.00
N ASP A 11 -4.11 -9.90 6.94
CA ASP A 11 -4.64 -9.78 5.58
C ASP A 11 -4.31 -11.03 4.76
N TYR A 12 -5.34 -11.72 4.27
CA TYR A 12 -5.20 -12.96 3.52
C TYR A 12 -4.89 -12.68 2.06
N LYS A 13 -3.79 -13.26 1.54
CA LYS A 13 -3.36 -13.13 0.14
C LYS A 13 -3.18 -14.49 -0.52
N THR A 14 -3.79 -14.68 -1.69
CA THR A 14 -3.58 -15.88 -2.52
C THR A 14 -2.36 -15.77 -3.42
N GLY A 15 -2.01 -14.54 -3.83
CA GLY A 15 -0.83 -14.24 -4.65
C GLY A 15 0.39 -13.80 -3.85
N ASN A 16 1.22 -12.96 -4.47
CA ASN A 16 2.28 -12.24 -3.77
C ASN A 16 1.68 -11.23 -2.81
N TYR A 17 2.32 -11.03 -1.67
CA TYR A 17 1.98 -9.99 -0.70
C TYR A 17 3.05 -8.89 -0.74
N PRO A 18 2.71 -7.64 -0.40
CA PRO A 18 3.69 -6.55 -0.32
C PRO A 18 4.81 -6.87 0.68
N ASN A 19 6.05 -6.54 0.33
CA ASN A 19 7.15 -6.70 1.28
C ASN A 19 7.15 -5.56 2.31
N GLN A 20 7.97 -5.68 3.36
CA GLN A 20 8.05 -4.68 4.42
C GLN A 20 8.52 -3.31 3.89
N LYS A 21 9.44 -3.27 2.93
CA LYS A 21 9.94 -2.03 2.35
C LYS A 21 8.84 -1.24 1.64
N ASP A 22 7.92 -1.93 0.95
CA ASP A 22 6.78 -1.31 0.28
C ASP A 22 5.81 -0.65 1.27
N ILE A 23 5.72 -1.18 2.50
CA ILE A 23 4.82 -0.69 3.55
C ILE A 23 5.50 0.40 4.39
N LEU A 24 6.76 0.19 4.78
CA LEU A 24 7.42 0.99 5.81
C LEU A 24 8.27 2.13 5.26
N GLU A 25 8.85 1.96 4.06
CA GLU A 25 9.79 2.93 3.48
C GLU A 25 9.21 3.60 2.24
N ARG A 26 8.74 2.81 1.27
CA ARG A 26 8.23 3.33 -0.01
C ARG A 26 6.82 3.89 0.12
N LEU A 27 6.07 3.46 1.15
CA LEU A 27 4.70 3.90 1.40
C LEU A 27 3.78 3.67 0.18
N THR A 28 3.92 2.52 -0.48
CA THR A 28 3.15 2.13 -1.67
C THR A 28 2.12 1.04 -1.39
N ALA A 29 2.18 0.38 -0.23
CA ALA A 29 1.29 -0.69 0.19
C ALA A 29 0.43 -0.29 1.41
N PRO A 30 -0.67 0.46 1.21
CA PRO A 30 -1.44 1.08 2.29
C PRO A 30 -2.34 0.13 3.09
N GLN A 31 -2.59 -1.09 2.61
CA GLN A 31 -3.66 -1.95 3.13
C GLN A 31 -3.57 -2.21 4.64
N LEU A 32 -2.44 -2.74 5.12
CA LEU A 32 -2.26 -3.00 6.56
C LEU A 32 -2.25 -1.71 7.39
N PRO A 33 -1.47 -0.66 7.03
CA PRO A 33 -1.50 0.62 7.75
C PRO A 33 -2.89 1.23 7.88
N VAL A 34 -3.69 1.22 6.81
CA VAL A 34 -5.06 1.78 6.85
C VAL A 34 -5.96 0.99 7.79
N TYR A 35 -5.86 -0.34 7.82
CA TYR A 35 -6.62 -1.14 8.79
C TYR A 35 -6.22 -0.84 10.23
N LEU A 36 -4.92 -0.69 10.49
CA LEU A 36 -4.43 -0.34 11.82
C LEU A 36 -4.80 1.10 12.22
N LEU A 37 -4.82 2.04 11.28
CA LEU A 37 -5.32 3.40 11.53
C LEU A 37 -6.80 3.39 11.93
N ALA A 38 -7.63 2.57 11.26
CA ALA A 38 -9.04 2.42 11.63
C ALA A 38 -9.22 1.78 13.01
N MET A 39 -8.40 0.78 13.36
CA MET A 39 -8.35 0.21 14.71
C MET A 39 -7.98 1.27 15.76
N ARG A 40 -6.91 2.04 15.49
CA ARG A 40 -6.43 3.11 16.38
C ARG A 40 -7.46 4.22 16.59
N ALA A 41 -8.27 4.50 15.56
CA ALA A 41 -9.32 5.52 15.62
C ALA A 41 -10.60 5.05 16.35
N GLY A 42 -10.70 3.77 16.75
CA GLY A 42 -11.92 3.25 17.38
C GLY A 42 -13.09 3.09 16.40
N GLU A 43 -12.81 2.99 15.10
CA GLU A 43 -13.85 2.89 14.05
C GLU A 43 -14.37 1.45 13.86
N LEU A 44 -14.01 0.52 14.75
CA LEU A 44 -14.34 -0.90 14.66
C LEU A 44 -15.18 -1.35 15.88
N PRO A 45 -16.53 -1.30 15.78
CA PRO A 45 -17.44 -1.41 16.94
C PRO A 45 -17.30 -2.66 17.81
N VAL A 46 -16.75 -3.75 17.26
CA VAL A 46 -16.60 -5.03 17.97
C VAL A 46 -15.23 -5.14 18.66
N ILE A 47 -14.28 -4.28 18.27
CA ILE A 47 -12.89 -4.31 18.71
C ILE A 47 -12.68 -3.42 19.93
N ASP A 48 -13.53 -2.41 20.17
CA ASP A 48 -13.42 -1.46 21.29
C ASP A 48 -13.25 -2.13 22.66
N LYS A 49 -13.90 -3.28 22.88
CA LYS A 49 -13.76 -4.09 24.12
C LYS A 49 -12.38 -4.73 24.31
N TYR A 50 -11.53 -4.68 23.29
CA TYR A 50 -10.19 -5.24 23.24
C TYR A 50 -9.12 -4.19 22.94
N THR A 51 -9.51 -2.91 22.83
CA THR A 51 -8.61 -1.77 22.60
C THR A 51 -8.79 -0.73 23.70
N ASP A 52 -7.69 -0.45 24.39
CA ASP A 52 -7.49 0.77 25.13
C ASP A 52 -6.36 1.60 24.48
N GLN A 53 -6.03 2.76 25.05
CA GLN A 53 -4.96 3.61 24.53
C GLN A 53 -3.56 2.97 24.62
N GLU A 54 -3.39 1.89 25.39
CA GLU A 54 -2.12 1.19 25.58
C GLU A 54 -2.05 -0.13 24.79
N THR A 55 -3.07 -0.45 24.00
CA THR A 55 -3.12 -1.72 23.26
C THR A 55 -2.16 -1.69 22.09
N ASP A 56 -1.12 -2.52 22.15
CA ASP A 56 -0.19 -2.72 21.05
C ASP A 56 -0.92 -3.20 19.79
N LEU A 57 -0.61 -2.55 18.67
CA LEU A 57 -1.11 -2.92 17.34
C LEU A 57 0.00 -3.58 16.53
N SER A 58 -0.34 -4.68 15.89
CA SER A 58 0.54 -5.36 14.94
C SER A 58 -0.23 -5.85 13.71
N ALA A 59 0.49 -6.13 12.63
CA ALA A 59 -0.12 -6.70 11.44
C ALA A 59 0.82 -7.58 10.63
N GLY A 60 0.23 -8.36 9.74
CA GLY A 60 0.95 -9.16 8.77
C GLY A 60 0.04 -9.77 7.72
N TYR A 61 0.65 -10.52 6.81
CA TYR A 61 -0.07 -11.26 5.78
C TYR A 61 -0.16 -12.74 6.10
N ILE A 62 -1.26 -13.35 5.68
CA ILE A 62 -1.38 -14.80 5.60
C ILE A 62 -1.39 -15.17 4.12
N GLN A 63 -0.33 -15.82 3.64
CA GLN A 63 -0.24 -16.29 2.27
C GLN A 63 -0.85 -17.69 2.14
N LEU A 64 -1.82 -17.83 1.23
CA LEU A 64 -2.55 -19.05 0.91
C LEU A 64 -2.22 -19.51 -0.51
N LYS A 65 -1.18 -20.33 -0.69
CA LYS A 65 -0.85 -20.89 -2.02
C LYS A 65 -1.70 -22.11 -2.37
N THR A 66 -2.01 -22.93 -1.37
CA THR A 66 -2.98 -24.03 -1.41
C THR A 66 -3.58 -24.18 -0.01
N PRO A 67 -4.72 -24.89 0.17
CA PRO A 67 -5.31 -25.09 1.50
C PRO A 67 -4.34 -25.67 2.54
N ALA A 68 -3.36 -26.47 2.10
CA ALA A 68 -2.34 -27.08 2.95
C ALA A 68 -1.04 -26.24 3.10
N LYS A 69 -0.89 -25.14 2.36
CA LYS A 69 0.31 -24.29 2.35
C LYS A 69 -0.03 -22.87 2.80
N ILE A 70 -0.17 -22.73 4.11
CA ILE A 70 -0.41 -21.47 4.80
C ILE A 70 0.93 -20.96 5.35
N LYS A 71 1.28 -19.71 5.06
CA LYS A 71 2.46 -19.03 5.64
C LYS A 71 2.06 -17.70 6.24
N MET A 72 2.50 -17.44 7.48
CA MET A 72 2.28 -16.17 8.17
C MET A 72 3.51 -15.29 7.99
N HIS A 73 3.28 -14.05 7.61
CA HIS A 73 4.30 -13.05 7.31
C HIS A 73 4.05 -11.81 8.17
N PRO A 74 4.43 -11.83 9.45
CA PRO A 74 4.34 -10.66 10.32
C PRO A 74 5.25 -9.54 9.80
N ILE A 75 4.77 -8.30 9.88
CA ILE A 75 5.62 -7.12 9.69
C ILE A 75 6.36 -6.87 11.01
N LYS A 76 7.68 -6.93 10.95
CA LYS A 76 8.60 -6.84 12.09
C LYS A 76 9.97 -6.36 11.61
N GLY A 77 10.69 -5.66 12.45
CA GLY A 77 12.05 -5.20 12.17
C GLY A 77 12.79 -4.96 13.48
N ILE A 78 14.11 -4.81 13.41
CA ILE A 78 14.89 -4.37 14.57
C ILE A 78 14.43 -2.94 14.88
N ASP A 79 14.00 -2.71 16.12
CA ASP A 79 13.48 -1.42 16.62
C ASP A 79 12.24 -0.86 15.89
N PHE A 80 11.55 -1.69 15.10
CA PHE A 80 10.35 -1.26 14.39
C PHE A 80 9.15 -1.12 15.35
N GLN A 81 8.51 0.05 15.30
CA GLN A 81 7.26 0.33 15.98
C GLN A 81 6.19 0.73 14.97
N TRP A 82 5.03 0.08 15.04
CA TRP A 82 3.90 0.41 14.17
C TRP A 82 3.47 1.87 14.32
N GLU A 83 3.53 2.42 15.53
CA GLU A 83 3.08 3.79 15.81
C GLU A 83 3.77 4.84 14.92
N GLU A 84 5.10 4.75 14.74
CA GLU A 84 5.84 5.66 13.88
C GLU A 84 5.40 5.52 12.41
N SER A 85 5.22 4.27 11.94
CA SER A 85 4.77 4.02 10.58
C SER A 85 3.34 4.53 10.35
N LEU A 86 2.44 4.35 11.32
CA LEU A 86 1.06 4.82 11.23
C LEU A 86 0.98 6.35 11.17
N ASN A 87 1.86 7.05 11.88
CA ASN A 87 1.95 8.52 11.78
C ASN A 87 2.39 8.96 10.39
N LYS A 88 3.43 8.34 9.81
CA LYS A 88 3.84 8.60 8.41
C LYS A 88 2.72 8.30 7.42
N TRP A 89 1.99 7.20 7.61
CA TRP A 89 0.85 6.86 6.75
C TRP A 89 -0.31 7.86 6.87
N ALA A 90 -0.58 8.39 8.06
CA ALA A 90 -1.58 9.44 8.23
C ALA A 90 -1.21 10.73 7.46
N GLU A 91 0.06 11.11 7.47
CA GLU A 91 0.57 12.24 6.67
C GLU A 91 0.40 11.99 5.16
N VAL A 92 0.82 10.81 4.68
CA VAL A 92 0.64 10.38 3.28
C VAL A 92 -0.82 10.45 2.83
N ILE A 93 -1.75 9.94 3.65
CA ILE A 93 -3.18 9.98 3.36
C ILE A 93 -3.69 11.41 3.33
N ALA A 94 -3.25 12.27 4.26
CA ALA A 94 -3.60 13.68 4.28
C ALA A 94 -3.11 14.41 3.03
N ASP A 95 -1.89 14.11 2.56
CA ASP A 95 -1.34 14.70 1.34
C ASP A 95 -2.07 14.23 0.08
N ILE A 96 -2.44 12.94 -0.01
CA ILE A 96 -3.35 12.45 -1.06
C ILE A 96 -4.68 13.22 -1.00
N GLY A 97 -5.24 13.43 0.19
CA GLY A 97 -6.47 14.21 0.38
C GLY A 97 -6.35 15.65 -0.12
N LYS A 98 -5.20 16.30 0.06
CA LYS A 98 -4.93 17.66 -0.47
C LYS A 98 -4.90 17.66 -2.00
N ILE A 99 -4.25 16.67 -2.62
CA ILE A 99 -4.17 16.52 -4.09
C ILE A 99 -5.57 16.32 -4.68
N LEU A 100 -6.37 15.43 -4.09
CA LEU A 100 -7.75 15.19 -4.52
C LEU A 100 -8.62 16.45 -4.37
N LYS A 101 -8.47 17.18 -3.26
CA LYS A 101 -9.20 18.42 -3.00
C LYS A 101 -8.83 19.55 -3.97
N SER A 102 -7.59 19.59 -4.46
CA SER A 102 -7.17 20.60 -5.45
C SER A 102 -7.62 20.28 -6.87
N GLY A 103 -8.26 19.12 -7.10
CA GLY A 103 -8.67 18.68 -8.44
C GLY A 103 -7.50 18.23 -9.31
N ASP A 104 -6.36 17.88 -8.71
CA ASP A 104 -5.20 17.37 -9.43
C ASP A 104 -5.35 15.86 -9.67
N PHE A 105 -5.83 15.50 -10.87
CA PHE A 105 -6.06 14.12 -11.29
C PHE A 105 -5.05 13.65 -12.35
N ARG A 106 -3.86 14.27 -12.41
CA ARG A 106 -2.79 13.86 -13.34
C ARG A 106 -2.44 12.38 -13.15
N ALA A 107 -2.05 11.71 -14.23
CA ALA A 107 -1.67 10.32 -14.17
C ALA A 107 -0.28 10.19 -13.54
N ASN A 108 -0.25 10.15 -12.21
CA ASN A 108 0.98 10.05 -11.42
C ASN A 108 0.87 8.87 -10.44
N PRO A 109 1.31 7.66 -10.82
CA PRO A 109 1.33 6.52 -9.91
C PRO A 109 2.21 6.86 -8.70
N TYR A 110 1.64 6.64 -7.51
CA TYR A 110 2.24 6.88 -6.20
C TYR A 110 2.62 8.35 -5.90
N PRO A 111 1.69 9.32 -5.99
CA PRO A 111 1.98 10.76 -6.00
C PRO A 111 2.76 11.28 -4.78
N VAL A 112 2.71 10.55 -3.67
CA VAL A 112 3.30 10.89 -2.36
C VAL A 112 4.37 9.90 -1.90
N SER A 113 4.78 8.97 -2.77
CA SER A 113 5.79 7.95 -2.47
C SER A 113 7.10 8.25 -3.18
N ASN A 114 8.22 7.87 -2.55
CA ASN A 114 9.56 7.97 -3.14
C ASN A 114 10.03 6.62 -3.72
N ILE A 115 9.27 6.09 -4.68
CA ILE A 115 9.63 4.84 -5.37
C ILE A 115 10.31 5.15 -6.70
N GLU A 116 11.41 4.45 -6.99
CA GLU A 116 12.03 4.42 -8.31
C GLU A 116 11.17 3.63 -9.29
N ASN A 117 11.24 3.93 -10.59
CA ASN A 117 10.48 3.20 -11.63
C ASN A 117 8.95 3.17 -11.38
N ARG A 118 8.37 4.32 -11.03
CA ARG A 118 6.92 4.51 -10.80
C ARG A 118 6.06 4.00 -11.96
N GLU A 119 6.62 4.02 -13.17
CA GLU A 119 6.01 3.52 -14.41
C GLU A 119 5.65 2.04 -14.39
N THR A 120 6.27 1.23 -13.52
CA THR A 120 5.91 -0.20 -13.39
C THR A 120 4.44 -0.40 -12.99
N ALA A 121 3.82 0.57 -12.32
CA ALA A 121 2.38 0.55 -12.05
C ALA A 121 1.53 0.63 -13.33
N CYS A 122 2.07 1.17 -14.43
CA CYS A 122 1.36 1.31 -15.69
C CYS A 122 1.30 0.00 -16.49
N GLU A 123 2.22 -0.95 -16.27
CA GLU A 123 2.29 -2.23 -17.01
C GLU A 123 1.01 -3.05 -16.92
N ASN A 124 0.31 -2.97 -15.79
CA ASN A 124 -0.95 -3.69 -15.53
C ASN A 124 -2.15 -2.74 -15.43
N CYS A 125 -2.02 -1.49 -15.88
CA CYS A 125 -3.09 -0.50 -15.78
C CYS A 125 -4.12 -0.70 -16.91
N PRO A 126 -5.39 -1.01 -16.60
CA PRO A 126 -6.41 -1.23 -17.62
C PRO A 126 -6.82 0.06 -18.36
N PHE A 127 -6.40 1.23 -17.85
CA PHE A 127 -6.70 2.54 -18.41
C PHE A 127 -5.52 3.15 -19.16
N LEU A 128 -4.48 2.35 -19.49
CA LEU A 128 -3.30 2.85 -20.17
C LEU A 128 -3.65 3.58 -21.48
N THR A 129 -4.59 3.05 -22.26
CA THR A 129 -5.05 3.63 -23.53
C THR A 129 -5.85 4.93 -23.40
N LEU A 130 -6.31 5.27 -22.18
CA LEU A 130 -7.00 6.53 -21.87
C LEU A 130 -6.07 7.52 -21.16
N CYS A 131 -4.91 7.07 -20.73
CA CYS A 131 -3.97 7.80 -19.91
C CYS A 131 -2.98 8.56 -20.80
N GLU A 132 -2.63 9.79 -20.41
CA GLU A 132 -1.59 10.56 -21.09
C GLU A 132 -0.31 9.75 -21.32
N ARG A 133 0.08 8.90 -20.35
CA ARG A 133 1.28 8.05 -20.43
C ARG A 133 1.22 6.94 -21.46
N GLY A 134 0.03 6.41 -21.78
CA GLY A 134 -0.11 5.41 -22.84
C GLY A 134 -0.34 6.01 -24.22
N LEU A 135 -0.67 7.31 -24.28
CA LEU A 135 -0.85 8.06 -25.52
C LEU A 135 0.46 8.66 -26.05
N VAL A 136 1.47 8.88 -25.19
CA VAL A 136 2.79 9.31 -25.65
C VAL A 136 3.45 8.14 -26.40
N GLN A 137 3.59 8.27 -27.71
CA GLN A 137 4.42 7.38 -28.51
C GLN A 137 5.84 7.40 -27.92
N LYS A 138 6.42 6.23 -27.67
CA LYS A 138 7.85 6.14 -27.39
C LYS A 138 8.55 6.66 -28.65
N GLU A 139 9.10 7.87 -28.60
CA GLU A 139 10.09 8.27 -29.57
C GLU A 139 11.27 7.32 -29.37
N ASP A 140 11.46 6.40 -30.31
CA ASP A 140 12.66 5.57 -30.36
C ASP A 140 13.87 6.50 -30.32
N GLU A 141 14.89 6.18 -29.51
CA GLU A 141 16.15 6.93 -29.38
C GLU A 141 16.94 7.06 -30.71
N ASN A 142 16.38 6.61 -31.82
CA ASN A 142 16.89 6.74 -33.18
C ASN A 142 15.98 7.53 -34.14
N GLY A 143 14.96 8.24 -33.65
CA GLY A 143 14.19 9.19 -34.46
C GLY A 143 13.48 8.56 -35.67
N ASN A 144 13.00 7.32 -35.54
CA ASN A 144 12.20 6.69 -36.57
C ASN A 144 10.84 6.29 -35.98
N GLN A 145 9.78 6.94 -36.44
CA GLN A 145 8.41 6.61 -36.05
C GLN A 145 8.07 5.23 -36.61
N SER A 146 7.92 4.24 -35.73
CA SER A 146 7.30 2.97 -36.10
C SER A 146 5.78 3.10 -35.93
N GLU A 147 5.10 3.28 -37.07
CA GLU A 147 3.66 3.04 -37.17
C GLU A 147 3.40 1.55 -37.00
N GLU A 148 2.83 1.11 -35.87
CA GLU A 148 2.08 -0.14 -35.84
C GLU A 148 0.69 0.09 -35.23
N HIS A 149 -0.29 -0.02 -36.12
CA HIS A 149 -1.70 -0.16 -35.80
C HIS A 149 -1.97 -1.49 -35.09
N VAL A 150 -2.63 -1.43 -33.92
CA VAL A 150 -3.91 -2.08 -33.53
C VAL A 150 -3.98 -2.18 -32.01
#